data_AF-A0A103Y6B0-F1
#
_entry.id   AF-A0A103Y6B0-F1
#
_cell.length_a   1.000
_cell.length_b   1.000
_cell.length_c   1.000
_cell.angle_alpha   90.00
_cell.angle_beta   90.00
_cell.angle_gamma   90.00
#
_symmetry.space_group_name_H-M   'P 1'
#
loop_
_entity.id
_entity.type
_entity.pdbx_description
1 polymer ?
#
loop_
_entity_poly.entity_id
_entity_poly.type
_entity_poly.pdbx_seq_one_letter_code
_entity_poly.pdbx_strand_id
1 'polypeptide(L)'
;MASGQAKRSDLDARAKQGETVVPGGTGGKSLEAQEHLAEGRSKGGQTRKDQLGTEGYQEMGSKGGQTRKEQLGTEGYQEMGSKGGQTRKEQLGSEGYQEMGSKGGQTRKEQMGSEGYKEMGRKGGLSTGDKSGQERVEEEGIEIDESKYRTKT
;
A
#
# COMPACT_ATOMS: atom_id res chain seq x y z
N MET A 1 -10.24 -29.36 -1.97
CA MET A 1 -9.75 -27.97 -1.82
C MET A 1 -10.86 -26.91 -1.93
N ALA A 2 -12.11 -27.18 -1.51
CA ALA A 2 -13.23 -26.23 -1.61
C ALA A 2 -13.62 -25.57 -0.25
N SER A 3 -12.98 -25.97 0.85
CA SER A 3 -13.43 -25.61 2.22
C SER A 3 -12.76 -24.36 2.81
N GLY A 4 -11.78 -23.76 2.12
CA GLY A 4 -11.03 -22.60 2.61
C GLY A 4 -11.64 -21.24 2.22
N GLN A 5 -12.26 -21.15 1.05
CA GLN A 5 -12.86 -19.90 0.55
C GLN A 5 -14.16 -19.55 1.29
N ALA A 6 -15.04 -20.54 1.53
CA ALA A 6 -16.26 -20.35 2.32
C ALA A 6 -15.96 -19.90 3.75
N LYS A 7 -14.91 -20.46 4.37
CA LYS A 7 -14.47 -20.03 5.70
C LYS A 7 -13.99 -18.59 5.73
N ARG A 8 -13.33 -18.09 4.67
CA ARG A 8 -12.87 -16.68 4.62
C ARG A 8 -14.02 -15.71 4.43
N SER A 9 -14.97 -15.99 3.53
CA SER A 9 -16.13 -15.12 3.34
C SER A 9 -16.98 -14.98 4.59
N ASP A 10 -17.11 -16.05 5.38
CA ASP A 10 -17.85 -16.02 6.65
C ASP A 10 -17.12 -15.19 7.71
N LEU A 11 -15.78 -15.30 7.76
CA LEU A 11 -14.94 -14.50 8.65
C LEU A 11 -14.99 -13.01 8.27
N ASP A 12 -14.98 -12.68 6.98
CA ASP A 12 -15.10 -11.32 6.48
C ASP A 12 -16.50 -10.71 6.74
N ALA A 13 -17.56 -11.51 6.64
CA ALA A 13 -18.92 -11.07 6.95
C ALA A 13 -19.08 -10.73 8.44
N ARG A 14 -18.49 -11.54 9.32
CA ARG A 14 -18.45 -11.32 10.77
C ARG A 14 -17.62 -10.09 11.13
N ALA A 15 -16.47 -9.90 10.47
CA ALA A 15 -15.66 -8.69 10.60
C ALA A 15 -16.44 -7.41 10.20
N LYS A 16 -17.23 -7.46 9.12
CA LYS A 16 -18.09 -6.34 8.70
C LYS A 16 -19.18 -6.00 9.70
N GLN A 17 -19.60 -6.94 10.55
CA GLN A 17 -20.57 -6.73 11.63
C GLN A 17 -19.91 -6.21 12.93
N GLY A 18 -18.61 -5.89 12.88
CA GLY A 18 -17.85 -5.42 14.04
C GLY A 18 -17.34 -6.54 14.94
N GLU A 19 -17.53 -7.81 14.55
CA GLU A 19 -16.96 -8.94 15.27
C GLU A 19 -15.45 -8.99 14.98
N THR A 20 -14.61 -9.09 16.00
CA THR A 20 -13.18 -9.25 15.77
C THR A 20 -12.93 -10.69 15.35
N VAL A 21 -12.27 -10.89 14.20
CA VAL A 21 -12.12 -12.22 13.60
C VAL A 21 -10.67 -12.44 13.20
N VAL A 22 -9.99 -13.36 13.90
CA VAL A 22 -8.62 -13.76 13.58
C VAL A 22 -8.62 -15.18 13.00
N PRO A 23 -8.27 -15.38 11.71
CA PRO A 23 -8.40 -16.67 11.00
C PRO A 23 -7.54 -17.84 11.50
N GLY A 24 -6.82 -17.70 12.62
CA GLY A 24 -5.85 -18.69 13.08
C GLY A 24 -5.49 -18.65 14.57
N GLY A 25 -6.30 -18.00 15.41
CA GLY A 25 -6.13 -18.04 16.86
C GLY A 25 -7.05 -19.08 17.49
N THR A 26 -6.51 -19.97 18.33
CA THR A 26 -7.30 -20.84 19.23
C THR A 26 -7.93 -20.07 20.40
N GLY A 27 -7.67 -18.77 20.52
CA GLY A 27 -8.06 -17.97 21.67
C GLY A 27 -9.18 -16.99 21.34
N GLY A 28 -10.23 -17.03 22.16
CA GLY A 28 -11.15 -15.92 22.36
C GLY A 28 -12.04 -15.53 21.18
N LYS A 29 -13.29 -16.02 21.15
CA LYS A 29 -14.27 -15.53 20.16
C LYS A 29 -14.86 -14.15 20.52
N SER A 30 -14.68 -13.68 21.76
CA SER A 30 -15.11 -12.34 22.19
C SER A 30 -14.06 -11.28 21.89
N LEU A 31 -14.50 -10.03 21.74
CA LEU A 31 -13.64 -8.85 21.60
C LEU A 31 -12.61 -8.79 22.74
N GLU A 32 -13.08 -8.86 23.98
CA GLU A 32 -12.25 -8.83 25.20
C GLU A 32 -11.14 -9.89 25.18
N ALA A 33 -11.46 -11.12 24.77
CA ALA A 33 -10.45 -12.17 24.72
C ALA A 33 -9.41 -11.92 23.61
N GLN A 34 -9.79 -11.25 22.52
CA GLN A 34 -8.86 -10.87 21.46
C GLN A 34 -7.98 -9.68 21.84
N GLU A 35 -8.53 -8.72 22.59
CA GLU A 35 -7.76 -7.63 23.19
C GLU A 35 -6.68 -8.18 24.13
N HIS A 36 -7.02 -9.08 25.04
CA HIS A 36 -6.05 -9.73 25.92
C HIS A 36 -4.99 -10.55 25.17
N LEU A 37 -5.35 -11.21 24.07
CA LEU A 37 -4.39 -11.93 23.23
C LEU A 37 -3.45 -10.97 22.50
N ALA A 38 -3.98 -9.87 21.95
CA ALA A 38 -3.17 -8.84 21.31
C ALA A 38 -2.21 -8.19 22.32
N GLU A 39 -2.71 -7.89 23.51
CA GLU A 39 -1.92 -7.35 24.62
C GLU A 39 -0.81 -8.33 25.04
N GLY A 40 -1.13 -9.61 25.22
CA GLY A 40 -0.16 -10.65 25.55
C GLY A 40 0.92 -10.83 24.46
N ARG A 41 0.54 -10.77 23.18
CA ARG A 41 1.49 -10.80 22.06
C ARG A 41 2.41 -9.58 22.03
N SER A 42 1.85 -8.39 22.26
CA SER A 42 2.60 -7.14 22.34
C SER A 42 3.62 -7.20 23.48
N LYS A 43 3.17 -7.58 24.69
CA LYS A 43 4.03 -7.78 25.86
C LYS A 43 5.12 -8.82 25.59
N GLY A 44 4.78 -9.95 24.98
CA GLY A 44 5.76 -10.97 24.61
C GLY A 44 6.82 -10.44 23.63
N GLY A 45 6.42 -9.63 22.65
CA GLY A 45 7.34 -8.96 21.74
C GLY A 45 8.25 -7.95 22.44
N GLN A 46 7.72 -7.15 23.37
CA GLN A 46 8.50 -6.22 24.18
C GLN A 46 9.51 -6.95 25.07
N THR A 47 9.07 -7.97 25.81
CA THR A 47 9.97 -8.81 26.62
C THR A 47 11.08 -9.41 25.77
N ARG A 48 10.76 -9.87 24.56
CA ARG A 48 11.78 -10.43 23.65
C ARG A 48 12.76 -9.37 23.15
N LYS A 49 12.28 -8.15 22.88
CA LYS A 49 13.12 -7.01 22.53
C LYS A 49 14.07 -6.66 23.68
N ASP A 50 13.60 -6.66 24.91
CA ASP A 50 14.43 -6.35 26.09
C ASP A 50 15.50 -7.43 26.31
N GLN A 51 15.15 -8.71 26.10
CA GLN A 51 16.11 -9.83 26.22
C GLN A 51 17.21 -9.81 25.16
N LEU A 52 16.89 -9.43 23.92
CA LEU A 52 17.82 -9.46 22.78
C LEU A 52 18.53 -8.12 22.56
N GLY A 53 18.07 -7.05 23.19
CA GLY A 53 18.43 -5.68 22.83
C GLY A 53 17.87 -5.26 21.46
N THR A 54 17.99 -3.97 21.16
CA THR A 54 17.48 -3.39 19.91
C THR A 54 18.09 -4.05 18.67
N GLU A 55 19.41 -4.26 18.66
CA GLU A 55 20.13 -4.83 17.52
C GLU A 55 19.73 -6.29 17.27
N GLY A 56 19.72 -7.13 18.31
CA GLY A 56 19.32 -8.52 18.18
C GLY A 56 17.84 -8.68 17.77
N TYR A 57 16.96 -7.79 18.24
CA TYR A 57 15.56 -7.79 17.83
C TYR A 57 15.39 -7.38 16.35
N GLN A 58 16.14 -6.38 15.88
CA GLN A 58 16.15 -5.98 14.48
C GLN A 58 16.72 -7.09 13.58
N GLU A 59 17.82 -7.72 13.97
CA GLU A 59 18.43 -8.83 13.23
C GLU A 59 17.44 -10.00 13.06
N MET A 60 16.73 -10.36 14.14
CA MET A 60 15.69 -11.39 14.10
C MET A 60 14.56 -11.04 13.11
N GLY A 61 14.11 -9.79 13.10
CA GLY A 61 13.11 -9.31 12.13
C GLY A 61 13.62 -9.38 10.69
N SER A 62 14.85 -8.94 10.44
CA SER A 62 15.51 -9.01 9.13
C SER A 62 15.66 -10.46 8.65
N LYS A 63 16.12 -11.36 9.52
CA LYS A 63 16.24 -12.80 9.20
C LYS A 63 14.88 -13.40 8.84
N GLY A 64 13.83 -13.10 9.60
CA GLY A 64 12.48 -13.53 9.28
C GLY A 64 12.00 -13.03 7.92
N GLY A 65 12.30 -11.77 7.58
CA GLY A 65 12.04 -11.20 6.26
C GLY A 65 12.80 -11.90 5.13
N GLN A 66 14.08 -12.22 5.34
CA GLN A 66 14.91 -12.95 4.38
C GLN A 66 14.39 -14.38 4.15
N THR A 67 14.10 -15.12 5.22
CA THR A 67 13.50 -16.47 5.12
C THR A 67 12.18 -16.41 4.35
N ARG A 68 11.33 -15.42 4.63
CA ARG A 68 10.07 -15.24 3.90
C ARG A 68 10.29 -14.94 2.43
N LYS A 69 11.31 -14.13 2.12
CA LYS A 69 11.67 -13.79 0.74
C LYS A 69 12.15 -15.01 -0.03
N GLU A 70 12.96 -15.85 0.57
CA GLU A 70 13.41 -17.12 -0.02
C GLU A 70 12.26 -18.09 -0.24
N GLN A 71 11.34 -18.21 0.72
CA GLN A 71 10.18 -19.10 0.61
C GLN A 71 9.19 -18.70 -0.50
N LEU A 72 8.97 -17.39 -0.67
CA LEU A 72 7.98 -16.88 -1.63
C LEU A 72 8.56 -16.63 -3.01
N GLY A 73 9.84 -16.25 -3.09
CA GLY A 73 10.45 -15.77 -4.32
C GLY A 73 9.76 -14.53 -4.90
N THR A 74 10.14 -14.16 -6.12
CA THR A 74 9.58 -13.01 -6.84
C THR A 74 8.09 -13.17 -7.12
N GLU A 75 7.68 -14.37 -7.55
CA GLU A 75 6.29 -14.67 -7.91
C GLU A 75 5.35 -14.52 -6.71
N GLY A 76 5.75 -15.00 -5.53
CA GLY A 76 4.93 -14.87 -4.33
C GLY A 76 4.71 -13.41 -3.91
N TYR A 77 5.71 -12.53 -4.08
CA TYR A 77 5.50 -11.09 -3.85
C TYR A 77 4.64 -10.43 -4.92
N GLN A 78 4.78 -10.82 -6.19
CA GLN A 78 3.91 -10.35 -7.26
C GLN A 78 2.45 -10.74 -7.01
N GLU A 79 2.20 -11.98 -6.59
CA GLU A 79 0.87 -12.46 -6.22
C GLU A 79 0.30 -11.68 -5.03
N MET A 80 1.09 -11.47 -3.97
CA MET A 80 0.64 -10.67 -2.81
C MET A 80 0.34 -9.22 -3.19
N GLY A 81 1.18 -8.59 -4.02
CA GLY A 81 0.94 -7.24 -4.52
C GLY A 81 -0.32 -7.16 -5.39
N SER A 82 -0.50 -8.12 -6.28
CA SER A 82 -1.70 -8.23 -7.13
C SER A 82 -2.96 -8.39 -6.29
N LYS A 83 -2.97 -9.30 -5.31
CA LYS A 83 -4.09 -9.48 -4.39
C LYS A 83 -4.39 -8.21 -3.59
N GLY A 84 -3.36 -7.55 -3.04
CA GLY A 84 -3.52 -6.27 -2.35
C GLY A 84 -4.15 -5.19 -3.24
N GLY A 85 -3.71 -5.09 -4.49
CA GLY A 85 -4.28 -4.18 -5.48
C GLY A 85 -5.73 -4.51 -5.83
N GLN A 86 -6.07 -5.79 -6.01
CA GLN A 86 -7.43 -6.26 -6.26
C GLN A 86 -8.36 -5.96 -5.09
N THR A 87 -7.96 -6.29 -3.87
CA THR A 87 -8.74 -5.97 -2.66
C THR A 87 -8.96 -4.47 -2.53
N ARG A 88 -7.92 -3.66 -2.76
CA ARG A 88 -8.04 -2.20 -2.72
C ARG A 88 -9.02 -1.68 -3.78
N LYS A 89 -9.00 -2.27 -4.98
CA LYS A 89 -9.93 -1.92 -6.06
C LYS A 89 -11.36 -2.28 -5.73
N GLU A 90 -11.59 -3.43 -5.12
CA GLU A 90 -12.93 -3.84 -4.66
C GLU A 90 -13.45 -2.92 -3.54
N GLN A 91 -12.59 -2.55 -2.58
CA GLN A 91 -12.95 -1.66 -1.47
C GLN A 91 -13.31 -0.24 -1.92
N LEU A 92 -12.55 0.30 -2.88
CA LEU A 92 -12.69 1.70 -3.30
C LEU A 92 -13.62 1.90 -4.49
N GLY A 93 -13.75 0.90 -5.37
CA GLY A 93 -14.45 1.04 -6.63
C GLY A 93 -13.85 2.14 -7.54
N SER A 94 -14.59 2.51 -8.58
CA SER A 94 -14.19 3.58 -9.49
C SER A 94 -14.17 4.95 -8.81
N GLU A 95 -15.17 5.23 -7.97
CA GLU A 95 -15.32 6.52 -7.28
C GLU A 95 -14.16 6.80 -6.34
N GLY A 96 -13.73 5.80 -5.55
CA GLY A 96 -12.60 5.99 -4.63
C GLY A 96 -11.27 6.25 -5.37
N TYR A 97 -11.05 5.65 -6.53
CA TYR A 97 -9.89 6.00 -7.37
C TYR A 97 -10.00 7.38 -8.00
N GLN A 98 -11.19 7.78 -8.45
CA GLN A 98 -11.44 9.13 -8.95
C GLN A 98 -11.18 10.18 -7.86
N GLU A 99 -11.65 9.94 -6.63
CA GLU A 99 -11.42 10.81 -5.49
C GLU A 99 -9.93 10.90 -5.14
N MET A 100 -9.22 9.77 -5.06
CA MET A 100 -7.77 9.77 -4.82
C MET A 100 -7.00 10.51 -5.92
N GLY A 101 -7.38 10.31 -7.19
CA GLY A 101 -6.80 11.03 -8.32
C GLY A 101 -7.07 12.53 -8.26
N SER A 102 -8.30 12.93 -7.92
CA SER A 102 -8.69 14.33 -7.75
C SER A 102 -7.92 15.00 -6.61
N LYS A 103 -7.85 14.34 -5.44
CA LYS A 103 -7.06 14.81 -4.29
C LYS A 103 -5.58 14.94 -4.65
N GLY A 104 -4.99 13.95 -5.31
CA GLY A 104 -3.61 14.00 -5.78
C GLY A 104 -3.37 15.17 -6.74
N GLY A 105 -4.29 15.40 -7.68
CA GLY A 105 -4.24 16.53 -8.62
C GLY A 105 -4.37 17.89 -7.92
N GLN A 106 -5.27 18.01 -6.94
CA GLN A 106 -5.44 19.22 -6.13
C GLN A 106 -4.18 19.53 -5.33
N THR A 107 -3.63 18.56 -4.59
CA THR A 107 -2.37 18.71 -3.85
C THR A 107 -1.24 19.16 -4.78
N ARG A 108 -1.18 18.57 -5.98
CA ARG A 108 -0.15 18.93 -6.96
C ARG A 108 -0.33 20.36 -7.48
N LYS A 109 -1.57 20.77 -7.74
CA LYS A 109 -1.91 22.13 -8.16
C LYS A 109 -1.57 23.16 -7.07
N GLU A 110 -1.78 22.84 -5.80
CA GLU A 110 -1.42 23.70 -4.68
C GLU A 110 0.10 23.87 -4.56
N GLN A 111 0.87 22.79 -4.71
CA GLN A 111 2.34 22.83 -4.64
C GLN A 111 2.98 23.65 -5.77
N MET A 112 2.38 23.61 -6.97
CA MET A 112 2.99 24.15 -8.20
C MET A 112 2.36 25.47 -8.67
N GLY A 113 1.21 25.84 -8.11
CA GLY A 113 0.37 26.88 -8.67
C GLY A 113 -0.39 26.44 -9.93
N SER A 114 -1.35 27.28 -10.33
CA SER A 114 -2.25 27.00 -11.45
C SER A 114 -1.53 26.94 -12.80
N GLU A 115 -0.50 27.75 -13.01
CA GLU A 115 0.30 27.76 -14.25
C GLU A 115 1.13 26.49 -14.39
N GLY A 116 1.91 26.13 -13.35
CA GLY A 116 2.71 24.89 -13.38
C GLY A 116 1.86 23.64 -13.56
N TYR A 117 0.66 23.60 -12.97
CA TYR A 117 -0.28 22.49 -13.18
C TYR A 117 -0.80 22.42 -14.63
N LYS A 118 -1.16 23.55 -15.24
CA LYS A 118 -1.59 23.61 -16.64
C LYS A 118 -0.49 23.17 -17.59
N GLU A 119 0.73 23.64 -17.36
CA GLU A 119 1.91 23.32 -18.16
C GLU A 119 2.27 21.82 -18.01
N MET A 120 2.09 21.23 -16.82
CA MET A 120 2.17 19.77 -16.63
C MET A 120 1.16 19.02 -17.48
N GLY A 121 -0.10 19.45 -17.43
CA GLY A 121 -1.18 18.85 -18.22
C GLY A 121 -0.92 18.94 -19.71
N ARG A 122 -0.38 20.08 -20.18
CA ARG A 122 0.06 20.28 -21.56
C ARG A 122 1.18 19.31 -21.94
N LYS A 123 2.23 19.20 -21.13
CA LYS A 123 3.32 18.22 -21.34
C LYS A 123 2.78 16.80 -21.41
N GLY A 124 1.92 16.41 -20.48
CA GLY A 124 1.27 15.10 -20.48
C GLY A 124 0.45 14.83 -21.75
N GLY A 125 -0.33 15.82 -22.20
CA GLY A 125 -1.17 15.73 -23.39
C GLY A 125 -0.42 15.68 -24.73
N LEU A 126 0.88 16.03 -24.74
CA LEU A 126 1.75 15.87 -25.91
C LEU A 126 2.26 14.43 -26.08
N SER A 127 2.11 13.57 -25.08
CA SER A 127 2.58 12.18 -25.14
C SER A 127 1.82 11.41 -26.22
N THR A 128 2.55 10.65 -27.03
CA THR A 128 1.99 9.72 -28.02
C THR A 128 2.29 8.27 -27.61
N GLY A 129 1.82 7.29 -28.40
CA GLY A 129 2.12 5.88 -28.12
C GLY A 129 3.62 5.57 -28.14
N ASP A 130 4.39 6.29 -28.95
CA ASP A 130 5.81 6.03 -29.19
C ASP A 130 6.75 7.03 -28.48
N LYS A 131 6.25 8.22 -28.12
CA LYS A 131 7.07 9.29 -27.53
C LYS A 131 6.46 9.83 -26.25
N SER A 132 7.31 10.09 -25.27
CA SER A 132 6.89 10.78 -24.05
C SER A 132 6.58 12.26 -24.34
N GLY A 133 5.72 12.86 -23.53
CA GLY A 133 5.46 14.30 -23.60
C GLY A 133 6.72 15.16 -23.42
N GLN A 134 7.75 14.64 -22.74
CA GLN A 134 9.04 15.31 -22.61
C GLN A 134 9.79 15.36 -23.94
N GLU A 135 9.90 14.23 -24.62
CA GLU A 135 10.58 14.13 -25.91
C GLU A 135 9.94 15.05 -26.96
N ARG A 136 8.61 15.21 -26.91
CA ARG A 136 7.87 16.11 -27.80
C ARG A 136 8.09 17.59 -27.50
N VAL A 137 8.19 17.93 -26.22
CA VAL A 137 8.51 19.30 -25.78
C VAL A 137 9.89 19.71 -26.29
N GLU A 138 10.86 18.79 -26.23
CA GLU A 138 12.22 19.00 -26.73
C GLU A 138 12.26 19.10 -28.26
N GLU A 139 11.51 18.24 -28.98
CA GLU A 139 11.42 18.25 -30.45
C GLU A 139 10.73 19.51 -31.01
N GLU A 140 9.65 19.95 -30.37
CA GLU A 140 8.87 21.13 -30.79
C GLU A 140 9.45 22.45 -30.27
N GLY A 141 10.52 22.41 -29.47
CA GLY A 141 11.16 23.61 -28.90
C GLY A 141 10.27 24.36 -27.91
N ILE A 142 9.39 23.65 -27.20
CA ILE A 142 8.49 24.27 -26.21
C ILE A 142 9.29 24.53 -24.93
N GLU A 143 9.43 25.79 -24.53
CA GLU A 143 10.10 26.15 -23.28
C GLU A 143 9.19 25.75 -22.09
N ILE A 144 9.69 24.85 -21.24
CA ILE A 144 9.03 24.39 -20.02
C ILE A 144 9.97 24.53 -18.83
N ASP A 145 9.49 25.15 -17.74
CA ASP A 145 10.31 25.32 -16.53
C ASP A 145 10.30 24.05 -15.67
N GLU A 146 11.21 23.13 -15.97
CA GLU A 146 11.37 21.84 -15.29
C GLU A 146 11.52 21.94 -13.76
N SER A 147 12.02 23.07 -13.25
CA SER A 147 12.25 23.28 -11.82
C SER A 147 10.95 23.30 -11.01
N LYS A 148 9.81 23.62 -11.66
CA LYS A 148 8.48 23.63 -11.05
C LYS A 148 7.89 22.22 -10.85
N TYR A 149 8.48 21.18 -11.44
CA TYR A 149 7.93 19.82 -11.46
C TYR A 149 8.62 18.83 -10.52
N ARG A 150 9.74 19.21 -9.90
CA ARG A 150 10.44 18.34 -8.95
C ARG A 150 10.14 18.81 -7.53
N THR A 151 9.74 17.89 -6.68
CA THR A 151 9.76 18.11 -5.23
C THR A 151 11.23 18.21 -4.82
N LYS A 152 11.63 19.34 -4.21
CA LYS A 152 12.97 19.45 -3.60
C LYS A 152 13.13 18.29 -2.61
N THR A 153 14.19 17.52 -2.79
CA THR A 153 14.53 16.37 -1.93
C THR A 153 15.06 16.84 -0.60
#